data_AF-A0AAJ0H0V7-F1
#
_entry.id   AF-A0AAJ0H0V7-F1
#
_cell.length_a   1.000
_cell.length_b   1.000
_cell.length_c   1.000
_cell.angle_alpha   90.00
_cell.angle_beta   90.00
_cell.angle_gamma   90.00
#
_symmetry.space_group_name_H-M   'P 1'
#
loop_
_entity.id
_entity.type
_entity.pdbx_description
1 polymer ?
#
loop_
_entity_poly.entity_id
_entity_poly.type
_entity_poly.pdbx_seq_one_letter_code
_entity_poly.pdbx_strand_id
1 'polypeptide(L)'
;MGLLSQLTVVLAAATHTALAAPAPADVSGADIATPRITSITFSGNGCARDPKFSGNFNNPSVTFTDFAAASPGANQTLNCEVHLQATGASPGWQVALSRNTVKGYVVLPPGTALNYYTTSYFSQDAGKTCTLRGSVSNTGSGTVNQGVTLVSSAGGDKAWSPCTGSDGYTGILNVNFRGALTGDGRAYFEAQTEEWDLEWRRC
;
A
#
# COMPACT_ATOMS: atom_id res chain seq x y z
N MET A 1 -20.42 -27.75 94.92
CA MET A 1 -19.27 -28.39 94.23
C MET A 1 -19.74 -28.76 92.83
N GLY A 2 -19.23 -28.10 91.79
CA GLY A 2 -19.57 -28.38 90.40
C GLY A 2 -18.87 -27.39 89.48
N LEU A 3 -18.03 -27.91 88.59
CA LEU A 3 -16.91 -27.25 87.90
C LEU A 3 -17.30 -26.15 86.90
N LEU A 4 -16.48 -25.09 86.87
CA LEU A 4 -16.30 -24.18 85.75
C LEU A 4 -15.58 -24.92 84.62
N SER A 5 -16.14 -24.91 83.40
CA SER A 5 -15.46 -25.37 82.18
C SER A 5 -15.44 -24.22 81.17
N GLN A 6 -14.24 -23.77 80.82
CA GLN A 6 -13.98 -22.74 79.83
C GLN A 6 -14.11 -23.32 78.42
N LEU A 7 -14.79 -22.63 77.51
CA LEU A 7 -14.78 -22.96 76.09
C LEU A 7 -14.11 -21.83 75.30
N THR A 8 -12.91 -22.12 74.82
CA THR A 8 -12.10 -21.30 73.92
C THR A 8 -12.65 -21.42 72.50
N VAL A 9 -13.02 -20.31 71.87
CA VAL A 9 -13.39 -20.30 70.44
C VAL A 9 -12.15 -19.93 69.63
N VAL A 10 -11.73 -20.86 68.77
CA VAL A 10 -10.60 -20.69 67.83
C VAL A 10 -11.12 -20.00 66.56
N LEU A 11 -10.48 -18.90 66.18
CA LEU A 11 -10.76 -18.14 64.96
C LEU A 11 -10.02 -18.79 63.77
N ALA A 12 -10.75 -19.43 62.86
CA ALA A 12 -10.18 -20.02 61.64
C ALA A 12 -10.09 -18.95 60.54
N ALA A 13 -8.87 -18.57 60.17
CA ALA A 13 -8.60 -17.70 59.02
C ALA A 13 -8.67 -18.53 57.72
N ALA A 14 -9.65 -18.22 56.86
CA ALA A 14 -9.77 -18.82 55.54
C ALA A 14 -8.83 -18.14 54.54
N THR A 15 -7.70 -18.77 54.23
CA THR A 15 -6.80 -18.38 53.14
C THR A 15 -7.47 -18.65 51.79
N HIS A 16 -7.85 -17.58 51.10
CA HIS A 16 -8.36 -17.66 49.74
C HIS A 16 -7.19 -17.83 48.77
N THR A 17 -6.97 -19.05 48.28
CA THR A 17 -6.11 -19.29 47.12
C THR A 17 -6.86 -18.87 45.87
N ALA A 18 -6.55 -17.68 45.34
CA ALA A 18 -7.01 -17.26 44.03
C ALA A 18 -6.38 -18.15 42.95
N LEU A 19 -7.20 -18.95 42.26
CA LEU A 19 -6.79 -19.58 41.01
C LEU A 19 -6.62 -18.47 39.97
N ALA A 20 -5.37 -18.21 39.58
CA ALA A 20 -5.07 -17.37 38.43
C ALA A 20 -5.63 -18.04 37.18
N ALA A 21 -6.61 -17.40 36.54
CA ALA A 21 -7.03 -17.79 35.20
C ALA A 21 -5.83 -17.67 34.25
N PRO A 22 -5.62 -18.63 33.33
CA PRO A 22 -4.60 -18.46 32.30
C PRO A 22 -4.94 -17.20 31.51
N ALA A 23 -3.98 -16.28 31.44
CA ALA A 23 -4.08 -15.14 30.54
C ALA A 23 -4.34 -15.65 29.12
N PRO A 24 -5.18 -14.98 28.30
CA PRO A 24 -5.23 -15.28 26.88
C PRO A 24 -3.81 -15.23 26.36
N ALA A 25 -3.37 -16.30 25.70
CA ALA A 25 -2.09 -16.30 25.03
C ALA A 25 -2.12 -15.13 24.04
N ASP A 26 -1.29 -14.12 24.29
CA ASP A 26 -0.89 -13.19 23.26
C ASP A 26 -0.31 -14.06 22.14
N VAL A 27 -1.08 -14.19 21.06
CA VAL A 27 -0.58 -14.68 19.79
C VAL A 27 0.35 -13.58 19.32
N SER A 28 1.59 -13.58 19.82
CA SER A 28 2.68 -12.81 19.23
C SER A 28 2.67 -13.18 17.75
N GLY A 29 2.34 -12.19 16.93
CA GLY A 29 2.01 -12.38 15.53
C GLY A 29 3.06 -13.23 14.87
N ALA A 30 2.66 -14.38 14.32
CA ALA A 30 3.53 -15.09 13.39
C ALA A 30 3.97 -14.06 12.35
N ASP A 31 5.28 -13.76 12.33
CA ASP A 31 5.83 -12.84 11.34
C ASP A 31 5.32 -13.27 9.97
N ILE A 32 4.77 -12.32 9.23
CA ILE A 32 4.26 -12.58 7.89
C ILE A 32 5.46 -13.02 7.06
N ALA A 33 5.46 -14.29 6.63
CA ALA A 33 6.47 -14.74 5.69
C ALA A 33 6.42 -13.82 4.46
N THR A 34 7.53 -13.16 4.16
CA THR A 34 7.58 -12.20 3.05
C THR A 34 7.38 -12.96 1.74
N PRO A 35 6.33 -12.66 0.97
CA PRO A 35 6.07 -13.35 -0.28
C PRO A 35 7.22 -13.18 -1.27
N ARG A 36 7.50 -14.24 -2.01
CA ARG A 36 8.38 -14.19 -3.18
C ARG A 36 7.55 -13.76 -4.38
N ILE A 37 8.02 -12.74 -5.07
CA ILE A 37 7.49 -12.33 -6.38
C ILE A 37 7.81 -13.42 -7.40
N THR A 38 6.78 -13.93 -8.08
CA THR A 38 6.90 -15.01 -9.07
C THR A 38 6.80 -14.52 -10.51
N SER A 39 6.10 -13.42 -10.74
CA SER A 39 5.91 -12.82 -12.06
C SER A 39 5.65 -11.32 -11.95
N ILE A 40 6.21 -10.57 -12.89
CA ILE A 40 5.94 -9.15 -13.11
C ILE A 40 5.79 -8.94 -14.61
N THR A 41 4.72 -8.27 -15.02
CA THR A 41 4.53 -7.80 -16.39
C THR A 41 4.04 -6.36 -16.39
N PHE A 42 4.26 -5.67 -17.50
CA PHE A 42 3.92 -4.25 -17.66
C PHE A 42 3.00 -4.06 -18.85
N SER A 43 2.07 -3.11 -18.77
CA SER A 43 1.17 -2.75 -19.87
C SER A 43 0.79 -1.26 -19.83
N GLY A 44 0.32 -0.72 -20.95
CA GLY A 44 -0.05 0.69 -21.07
C GLY A 44 0.96 1.51 -21.86
N ASN A 45 0.50 2.67 -22.34
CA ASN A 45 1.27 3.53 -23.25
C ASN A 45 2.45 4.25 -22.58
N GLY A 46 2.48 4.33 -21.25
CA GLY A 46 3.59 4.85 -20.46
C GLY A 46 4.67 3.82 -20.11
N CYS A 47 4.48 2.53 -20.43
CA CYS A 47 5.48 1.48 -20.23
C CYS A 47 6.23 1.09 -21.52
N ALA A 48 6.27 1.95 -22.55
CA ALA A 48 6.63 1.56 -23.91
C ALA A 48 8.07 1.01 -24.10
N ARG A 49 8.98 1.24 -23.15
CA ARG A 49 10.38 0.77 -23.20
C ARG A 49 10.75 -0.14 -22.03
N ASP A 50 9.81 -0.98 -21.62
CA ASP A 50 9.95 -1.99 -20.56
C ASP A 50 10.55 -1.41 -19.25
N PRO A 51 9.70 -0.91 -18.34
CA PRO A 51 10.13 -0.50 -17.02
C PRO A 51 10.90 -1.61 -16.29
N LYS A 52 11.83 -1.22 -15.42
CA LYS A 52 12.58 -2.16 -14.59
C LYS A 52 11.93 -2.28 -13.22
N PHE A 53 11.83 -3.50 -12.73
CA PHE A 53 11.45 -3.75 -11.35
C PHE A 53 12.68 -4.01 -10.48
N SER A 54 12.65 -3.53 -9.25
CA SER A 54 13.67 -3.76 -8.22
C SER A 54 13.03 -3.87 -6.83
N GLY A 55 13.80 -4.34 -5.85
CA GLY A 55 13.31 -4.58 -4.50
C GLY A 55 12.66 -5.95 -4.32
N ASN A 56 11.92 -6.12 -3.23
CA ASN A 56 11.14 -7.30 -2.89
C ASN A 56 9.68 -6.93 -2.63
N PHE A 57 8.86 -7.89 -2.20
CA PHE A 57 7.43 -7.65 -2.02
C PHE A 57 7.10 -6.59 -0.95
N ASN A 58 7.96 -6.38 0.05
CA ASN A 58 7.74 -5.35 1.08
C ASN A 58 8.21 -3.96 0.66
N ASN A 59 9.07 -3.86 -0.35
CA ASN A 59 9.61 -2.61 -0.86
C ASN A 59 9.74 -2.61 -2.39
N PRO A 60 8.64 -2.85 -3.11
CA PRO A 60 8.65 -2.91 -4.57
C PRO A 60 8.93 -1.53 -5.15
N SER A 61 9.79 -1.47 -6.16
CA SER A 61 10.10 -0.24 -6.87
C SER A 61 10.19 -0.47 -8.38
N VAL A 62 9.50 0.38 -9.12
CA VAL A 62 9.53 0.44 -10.59
C VAL A 62 10.38 1.63 -11.00
N THR A 63 11.28 1.41 -11.94
CA THR A 63 12.00 2.47 -12.67
C THR A 63 11.43 2.55 -14.07
N PHE A 64 10.84 3.70 -14.41
CA PHE A 64 10.28 3.92 -15.73
C PHE A 64 11.39 4.15 -16.76
N THR A 65 11.11 3.75 -17.99
CA THR A 65 11.90 4.10 -19.17
C THR A 65 10.98 4.87 -20.10
N ASP A 66 11.14 6.20 -20.19
CA ASP A 66 10.34 7.13 -21.02
C ASP A 66 8.85 7.25 -20.67
N PHE A 67 8.50 7.20 -19.39
CA PHE A 67 7.18 7.69 -18.98
C PHE A 67 7.18 9.23 -19.05
N ALA A 68 6.77 9.80 -20.19
CA ALA A 68 6.83 11.24 -20.45
C ALA A 68 5.54 11.79 -21.08
N ALA A 69 4.70 12.43 -20.26
CA ALA A 69 3.50 13.11 -20.71
C ALA A 69 3.84 14.53 -21.19
N ALA A 70 3.18 14.98 -22.26
CA ALA A 70 3.38 16.31 -22.83
C ALA A 70 2.06 16.93 -23.31
N SER A 71 1.90 18.23 -23.09
CA SER A 71 0.78 19.04 -23.57
C SER A 71 1.29 20.23 -24.39
N PRO A 72 0.56 20.67 -25.44
CA PRO A 72 -0.52 19.95 -26.10
C PRO A 72 -0.01 18.76 -26.92
N GLY A 73 -0.86 17.75 -27.16
CA GLY A 73 -0.50 16.60 -27.99
C GLY A 73 -1.22 15.30 -27.62
N ALA A 74 -0.91 14.22 -28.34
CA ALA A 74 -1.52 12.91 -28.10
C ALA A 74 -1.10 12.26 -26.77
N ASN A 75 0.05 12.66 -26.22
CA ASN A 75 0.60 12.11 -24.97
C ASN A 75 0.29 12.98 -23.75
N GLN A 76 -0.82 13.73 -23.77
CA GLN A 76 -1.27 14.51 -22.61
C GLN A 76 -1.63 13.63 -21.42
N THR A 77 -2.03 12.38 -21.67
CA THR A 77 -2.30 11.37 -20.64
C THR A 77 -1.55 10.10 -20.99
N LEU A 78 -0.76 9.61 -20.03
CA LEU A 78 -0.08 8.31 -20.12
C LEU A 78 -0.39 7.49 -18.88
N ASN A 79 -0.39 6.17 -19.06
CA ASN A 79 -0.52 5.23 -17.96
C ASN A 79 0.44 4.05 -18.11
N CYS A 80 0.93 3.54 -16.99
CA CYS A 80 1.76 2.37 -16.91
C CYS A 80 1.20 1.47 -15.80
N GLU A 81 0.79 0.26 -16.18
CA GLU A 81 0.20 -0.73 -15.29
C GLU A 81 1.16 -1.89 -15.08
N VAL A 82 1.38 -2.21 -13.81
CA VAL A 82 2.20 -3.33 -13.37
C VAL A 82 1.28 -4.44 -12.88
N HIS A 83 1.49 -5.65 -13.38
CA HIS A 83 0.83 -6.85 -12.91
C HIS A 83 1.85 -7.69 -12.14
N LEU A 84 1.72 -7.73 -10.82
CA LEU A 84 2.63 -8.40 -9.91
C LEU A 84 1.95 -9.62 -9.27
N GLN A 85 2.59 -10.78 -9.39
CA GLN A 85 2.18 -12.01 -8.73
C GLN A 85 3.19 -12.41 -7.66
N ALA A 86 2.71 -12.81 -6.48
CA ALA A 86 3.55 -13.34 -5.42
C ALA A 86 2.92 -14.53 -4.68
N THR A 87 3.76 -15.32 -4.03
CA THR A 87 3.39 -16.49 -3.22
C THR A 87 4.32 -16.64 -2.02
N GLY A 88 3.92 -17.46 -1.04
CA GLY A 88 4.70 -17.74 0.17
C GLY A 88 4.32 -16.90 1.38
N ALA A 89 3.19 -16.19 1.34
CA ALA A 89 2.61 -15.58 2.53
C ALA A 89 2.13 -16.65 3.52
N SER A 90 2.22 -16.39 4.83
CA SER A 90 1.58 -17.24 5.84
C SER A 90 0.05 -17.25 5.64
N PRO A 91 -0.67 -18.34 6.00
CA PRO A 91 -2.14 -18.36 5.93
C PRO A 91 -2.82 -17.31 6.83
N GLY A 92 -3.97 -16.80 6.40
CA GLY A 92 -4.79 -15.86 7.16
C GLY A 92 -4.27 -14.41 7.12
N TRP A 93 -3.76 -13.98 5.96
CA TRP A 93 -3.27 -12.63 5.74
C TRP A 93 -3.80 -12.02 4.43
N GLN A 94 -3.96 -10.71 4.42
CA GLN A 94 -4.22 -9.91 3.23
C GLN A 94 -3.21 -8.78 3.14
N VAL A 95 -2.94 -8.34 1.91
CA VAL A 95 -2.10 -7.19 1.60
C VAL A 95 -2.83 -6.20 0.71
N ALA A 96 -2.55 -4.92 0.86
CA ALA A 96 -3.05 -3.86 0.00
C ALA A 96 -2.01 -2.77 -0.23
N LEU A 97 -2.12 -2.06 -1.36
CA LEU A 97 -1.37 -0.82 -1.59
C LEU A 97 -1.85 0.25 -0.62
N SER A 98 -0.94 0.80 0.18
CA SER A 98 -1.25 1.81 1.20
C SER A 98 -0.71 3.18 0.85
N ARG A 99 0.43 3.26 0.17
CA ARG A 99 1.05 4.51 -0.29
C ARG A 99 1.77 4.27 -1.61
N ASN A 100 1.74 5.30 -2.44
CA ASN A 100 2.56 5.38 -3.64
C ASN A 100 3.40 6.66 -3.60
N THR A 101 4.68 6.52 -3.93
CA THR A 101 5.64 7.62 -4.07
C THR A 101 6.23 7.59 -5.47
N VAL A 102 5.99 8.64 -6.25
CA VAL A 102 6.56 8.80 -7.60
C VAL A 102 7.54 9.94 -7.62
N LYS A 103 8.76 9.69 -8.09
CA LYS A 103 9.76 10.73 -8.34
C LYS A 103 9.80 11.07 -9.81
N GLY A 104 10.01 12.33 -10.13
CA GLY A 104 10.03 12.78 -11.52
C GLY A 104 10.42 14.23 -11.69
N TYR A 105 10.11 14.77 -12.87
CA TYR A 105 10.38 16.15 -13.24
C TYR A 105 9.16 16.76 -13.93
N VAL A 106 8.85 18.02 -13.64
CA VAL A 106 7.73 18.74 -14.27
C VAL A 106 8.18 20.07 -14.87
N VAL A 107 7.58 20.40 -16.00
CA VAL A 107 7.57 21.74 -16.58
C VAL A 107 6.11 22.17 -16.73
N LEU A 108 5.66 23.11 -15.92
CA LEU A 108 4.27 23.58 -15.90
C LEU A 108 4.25 25.10 -16.11
N PRO A 109 3.86 25.60 -17.30
CA PRO A 109 3.54 27.00 -17.51
C PRO A 109 2.36 27.46 -16.63
N PRO A 110 2.17 28.79 -16.45
CA PRO A 110 1.00 29.34 -15.76
C PRO A 110 -0.32 28.73 -16.26
N GLY A 111 -1.20 28.36 -15.33
CA GLY A 111 -2.52 27.80 -15.64
C GLY A 111 -2.52 26.32 -16.07
N THR A 112 -1.37 25.65 -16.03
CA THR A 112 -1.28 24.20 -16.28
C THR A 112 -1.17 23.40 -14.99
N ALA A 113 -1.54 22.13 -15.06
CA ALA A 113 -1.42 21.20 -13.94
C ALA A 113 -1.07 19.79 -14.40
N LEU A 114 -0.41 19.05 -13.50
CA LEU A 114 -0.27 17.60 -13.56
C LEU A 114 -1.27 16.99 -12.58
N ASN A 115 -2.21 16.20 -13.06
CA ASN A 115 -3.03 15.31 -12.25
C ASN A 115 -2.46 13.90 -12.32
N TYR A 116 -2.31 13.24 -11.18
CA TYR A 116 -1.78 11.89 -11.13
C TYR A 116 -2.70 10.96 -10.32
N TYR A 117 -2.73 9.71 -10.74
CA TYR A 117 -3.59 8.68 -10.17
C TYR A 117 -2.81 7.36 -10.09
N THR A 118 -2.98 6.63 -8.99
CA THR A 118 -2.53 5.25 -8.87
C THR A 118 -3.72 4.40 -8.49
N THR A 119 -4.16 3.54 -9.40
CA THR A 119 -5.27 2.62 -9.13
C THR A 119 -4.72 1.23 -8.89
N SER A 120 -5.10 0.62 -7.76
CA SER A 120 -4.73 -0.75 -7.41
C SER A 120 -5.96 -1.63 -7.29
N TYR A 121 -5.84 -2.88 -7.71
CA TYR A 121 -6.86 -3.91 -7.57
C TYR A 121 -6.23 -5.30 -7.71
N PHE A 122 -6.91 -6.31 -7.19
CA PHE A 122 -6.51 -7.70 -7.37
C PHE A 122 -7.34 -8.34 -8.49
N SER A 123 -6.72 -9.10 -9.38
CA SER A 123 -7.43 -9.71 -10.52
C SER A 123 -8.56 -10.65 -10.09
N GLN A 124 -8.49 -11.19 -8.87
CA GLN A 124 -9.51 -12.08 -8.29
C GLN A 124 -10.81 -11.34 -7.93
N ASP A 125 -10.74 -10.03 -7.73
CA ASP A 125 -11.90 -9.17 -7.48
C ASP A 125 -11.66 -7.79 -8.10
N ALA A 126 -11.56 -7.76 -9.44
CA ALA A 126 -11.21 -6.56 -10.19
C ALA A 126 -12.23 -5.41 -10.05
N GLY A 127 -13.44 -5.70 -9.54
CA GLY A 127 -14.43 -4.68 -9.20
C GLY A 127 -14.10 -3.90 -7.91
N LYS A 128 -13.18 -4.40 -7.07
CA LYS A 128 -12.70 -3.73 -5.85
C LYS A 128 -11.38 -3.04 -6.12
N THR A 129 -11.48 -1.74 -6.38
CA THR A 129 -10.32 -0.88 -6.67
C THR A 129 -10.06 0.11 -5.54
N CYS A 130 -8.80 0.49 -5.36
CA CYS A 130 -8.39 1.66 -4.58
C CYS A 130 -7.64 2.63 -5.48
N THR A 131 -8.10 3.88 -5.57
CA THR A 131 -7.45 4.94 -6.37
C THR A 131 -6.88 6.03 -5.48
N LEU A 132 -5.55 6.09 -5.45
CA LEU A 132 -4.79 7.21 -4.92
C LEU A 132 -4.74 8.32 -5.97
N ARG A 133 -4.77 9.59 -5.55
CA ARG A 133 -4.73 10.73 -6.47
C ARG A 133 -4.04 11.93 -5.86
N GLY A 134 -3.54 12.81 -6.71
CA GLY A 134 -3.08 14.13 -6.33
C GLY A 134 -2.88 15.03 -7.54
N SER A 135 -2.40 16.24 -7.29
CA SER A 135 -2.20 17.24 -8.34
C SER A 135 -1.03 18.16 -8.02
N VAL A 136 -0.32 18.60 -9.05
CA VAL A 136 0.65 19.70 -9.00
C VAL A 136 0.14 20.77 -9.97
N SER A 137 -0.36 21.87 -9.44
CA SER A 137 -0.93 22.97 -10.24
C SER A 137 -0.03 24.19 -10.21
N ASN A 138 0.17 24.83 -11.36
CA ASN A 138 0.82 26.13 -11.42
C ASN A 138 -0.22 27.25 -11.51
N THR A 139 -0.55 27.84 -10.37
CA THR A 139 -1.44 29.00 -10.27
C THR A 139 -0.68 30.34 -10.27
N GLY A 140 0.65 30.31 -10.43
CA GLY A 140 1.50 31.49 -10.45
C GLY A 140 1.67 32.06 -11.86
N SER A 141 2.49 33.12 -11.96
CA SER A 141 2.77 33.82 -13.22
C SER A 141 4.05 33.33 -13.94
N GLY A 142 4.90 32.56 -13.27
CA GLY A 142 6.11 31.98 -13.85
C GLY A 142 5.97 30.48 -14.11
N THR A 143 6.85 29.89 -14.92
CA THR A 143 6.89 28.44 -15.17
C THR A 143 7.49 27.70 -13.98
N VAL A 144 6.79 26.66 -13.50
CA VAL A 144 7.37 25.68 -12.57
C VAL A 144 8.23 24.72 -13.38
N ASN A 145 9.52 24.60 -13.05
CA ASN A 145 10.48 23.78 -13.78
C ASN A 145 11.44 23.11 -12.79
N GLN A 146 11.06 21.94 -12.27
CA GLN A 146 11.78 21.33 -11.15
C GLN A 146 11.50 19.83 -11.01
N GLY A 147 12.36 19.16 -10.24
CA GLY A 147 12.09 17.81 -9.75
C GLY A 147 10.92 17.79 -8.77
N VAL A 148 10.16 16.71 -8.76
CA VAL A 148 9.00 16.51 -7.89
C VAL A 148 9.02 15.14 -7.23
N THR A 149 8.49 15.08 -6.01
CA THR A 149 8.15 13.84 -5.31
C THR A 149 6.65 13.86 -5.05
N LEU A 150 5.92 13.02 -5.79
CA LEU A 150 4.47 12.90 -5.74
C LEU A 150 4.13 11.79 -4.74
N VAL A 151 3.54 12.15 -3.60
CA VAL A 151 3.11 11.18 -2.59
C VAL A 151 1.60 11.11 -2.57
N SER A 152 1.05 9.91 -2.53
CA SER A 152 -0.38 9.68 -2.33
C SER A 152 -0.58 8.45 -1.45
N SER A 153 -1.60 8.46 -0.59
CA SER A 153 -1.85 7.37 0.36
C SER A 153 -3.32 7.01 0.39
N ALA A 154 -3.59 5.72 0.56
CA ALA A 154 -4.94 5.22 0.74
C ALA A 154 -5.44 5.59 2.13
N GLY A 155 -6.70 6.05 2.20
CA GLY A 155 -7.45 6.12 3.46
C GLY A 155 -7.88 4.72 3.94
N GLY A 156 -9.06 4.63 4.54
CA GLY A 156 -9.62 3.36 5.03
C GLY A 156 -10.03 2.37 3.92
N ASP A 157 -10.37 2.88 2.73
CA ASP A 157 -10.89 2.07 1.62
C ASP A 157 -9.77 1.54 0.72
N LYS A 158 -9.06 0.50 1.19
CA LYS A 158 -8.03 -0.20 0.39
C LYS A 158 -8.60 -1.40 -0.37
N ALA A 159 -8.00 -1.71 -1.52
CA ALA A 159 -8.27 -2.94 -2.25
C ALA A 159 -7.39 -4.04 -1.65
N TRP A 160 -7.99 -4.90 -0.83
CA TRP A 160 -7.30 -5.99 -0.17
C TRP A 160 -7.20 -7.22 -1.07
N SER A 161 -6.07 -7.92 -0.98
CA SER A 161 -5.87 -9.21 -1.65
C SER A 161 -6.90 -10.25 -1.20
N PRO A 162 -7.04 -11.37 -1.92
CA PRO A 162 -7.63 -12.58 -1.33
C PRO A 162 -6.93 -12.94 -0.01
N CYS A 163 -7.68 -13.58 0.89
CA CYS A 163 -7.11 -14.14 2.11
C CYS A 163 -6.16 -15.30 1.76
N THR A 164 -4.91 -15.23 2.20
CA THR A 164 -3.89 -16.23 1.88
C THR A 164 -4.22 -17.58 2.49
N GLY A 165 -4.16 -18.64 1.67
CA GLY A 165 -4.35 -20.02 2.09
C GLY A 165 -3.03 -20.75 2.35
N SER A 166 -3.08 -22.08 2.39
CA SER A 166 -1.88 -22.93 2.53
C SER A 166 -0.91 -22.84 1.35
N ASP A 167 -1.36 -22.33 0.21
CA ASP A 167 -0.54 -22.06 -0.98
C ASP A 167 0.22 -20.73 -0.90
N GLY A 168 -0.05 -19.92 0.12
CA GLY A 168 0.54 -18.61 0.35
C GLY A 168 0.30 -17.60 -0.77
N TYR A 169 -0.70 -17.81 -1.62
CA TYR A 169 -0.97 -16.97 -2.78
C TYR A 169 -1.61 -15.64 -2.38
N THR A 170 -1.01 -14.53 -2.82
CA THR A 170 -1.50 -13.17 -2.50
C THR A 170 -2.42 -12.59 -3.58
N GLY A 171 -2.77 -13.34 -4.62
CA GLY A 171 -3.46 -12.78 -5.80
C GLY A 171 -2.49 -12.16 -6.81
N ILE A 172 -3.06 -11.63 -7.89
CA ILE A 172 -2.33 -10.79 -8.86
C ILE A 172 -2.68 -9.34 -8.53
N LEU A 173 -1.71 -8.60 -8.01
CA LEU A 173 -1.82 -7.18 -7.72
C LEU A 173 -1.59 -6.41 -9.03
N ASN A 174 -2.56 -5.62 -9.44
CA ASN A 174 -2.46 -4.71 -10.57
C ASN A 174 -2.32 -3.29 -10.01
N VAL A 175 -1.28 -2.56 -10.41
CA VAL A 175 -1.06 -1.16 -10.02
C VAL A 175 -0.88 -0.32 -11.26
N ASN A 176 -1.81 0.58 -11.52
CA ASN A 176 -1.84 1.45 -12.69
C ASN A 176 -1.56 2.89 -12.29
N PHE A 177 -0.34 3.38 -12.59
CA PHE A 177 0.01 4.78 -12.46
C PHE A 177 -0.34 5.54 -13.74
N ARG A 178 -1.04 6.67 -13.59
CA ARG A 178 -1.46 7.55 -14.68
C ARG A 178 -1.10 8.99 -14.37
N GLY A 179 -0.42 9.64 -15.31
CA GLY A 179 -0.17 11.09 -15.32
C GLY A 179 -1.00 11.75 -16.42
N ALA A 180 -1.65 12.86 -16.11
CA ALA A 180 -2.48 13.63 -17.03
C ALA A 180 -2.18 15.13 -16.89
N LEU A 181 -1.74 15.76 -17.96
CA LEU A 181 -1.52 17.20 -18.03
C LEU A 181 -2.80 17.91 -18.46
N THR A 182 -3.10 19.04 -17.83
CA THR A 182 -4.27 19.89 -18.14
C THR A 182 -3.86 21.35 -18.30
N GLY A 183 -4.71 22.13 -18.99
CA GLY A 183 -4.48 23.54 -19.31
C GLY A 183 -3.92 23.75 -20.72
N ASP A 184 -3.81 25.02 -21.13
CA ASP A 184 -3.51 25.40 -22.53
C ASP A 184 -2.00 25.63 -22.80
N GLY A 185 -1.16 25.49 -21.78
CA GLY A 185 0.28 25.71 -21.87
C GLY A 185 1.07 24.48 -22.34
N ARG A 186 2.30 24.74 -22.80
CA ARG A 186 3.28 23.69 -23.14
C ARG A 186 3.84 23.02 -21.88
N ALA A 187 3.10 22.05 -21.35
CA ALA A 187 3.46 21.33 -20.13
C ALA A 187 4.17 20.01 -20.42
N TYR A 188 4.99 19.57 -19.48
CA TYR A 188 5.73 18.31 -19.54
C TYR A 188 5.78 17.67 -18.15
N PHE A 189 5.68 16.34 -18.10
CA PHE A 189 5.93 15.55 -16.92
C PHE A 189 6.65 14.26 -17.30
N GLU A 190 7.71 13.94 -16.57
CA GLU A 190 8.43 12.68 -16.68
C GLU A 190 8.46 11.98 -15.33
N ALA A 191 8.00 10.73 -15.29
CA ALA A 191 8.13 9.88 -14.12
C ALA A 191 9.43 9.06 -14.23
N GLN A 192 10.17 8.98 -13.14
CA GLN A 192 11.45 8.27 -13.07
C GLN A 192 11.32 6.98 -12.25
N THR A 193 10.79 7.07 -11.03
CA THR A 193 10.55 5.91 -10.18
C THR A 193 9.16 5.94 -9.57
N GLU A 194 8.64 4.76 -9.28
CA GLU A 194 7.44 4.52 -8.50
C GLU A 194 7.77 3.52 -7.38
N GLU A 195 7.49 3.88 -6.14
CA GLU A 195 7.76 3.09 -4.93
C GLU A 195 6.46 2.87 -4.17
N TRP A 196 6.17 1.62 -3.78
CA TRP A 196 4.94 1.28 -3.07
C TRP A 196 5.20 0.89 -1.62
N ASP A 197 4.36 1.41 -0.72
CA ASP A 197 4.24 0.84 0.61
C ASP A 197 3.01 -0.07 0.64
N LEU A 198 3.23 -1.32 1.04
CA LEU A 198 2.17 -2.29 1.22
C LEU A 198 1.79 -2.41 2.71
N GLU A 199 0.49 -2.53 2.97
CA GLU A 199 -0.05 -2.76 4.31
C GLU A 199 -0.61 -4.17 4.40
N TRP A 200 -0.40 -4.79 5.55
CA TRP A 200 -0.83 -6.15 5.84
C TRP A 200 -1.87 -6.17 6.96
N ARG A 201 -2.84 -7.07 6.85
CA ARG A 201 -3.81 -7.34 7.91
C ARG A 201 -4.21 -8.82 7.96
N ARG A 202 -4.78 -9.21 9.10
CA ARG A 202 -5.45 -10.51 9.25
C ARG A 202 -6.76 -10.57 8.48
N CYS A 203 -7.03 -11.77 7.97
CA CYS A 203 -8.30 -12.32 7.52
C CYS A 203 -8.40 -13.73 8.13
#